data_AF-A0A2U1PB20-F1
#
_entry.id   AF-A0A2U1PB20-F1
#
_cell.length_a   1.000
_cell.length_b   1.000
_cell.length_c   1.000
_cell.angle_alpha   90.00
_cell.angle_beta   90.00
_cell.angle_gamma   90.00
#
_symmetry.space_group_name_H-M   'P 1'
#
loop_
_entity.id
_entity.type
_entity.pdbx_description
1 polymer ?
#
loop_
_entity_poly.entity_id
_entity_poly.type
_entity_poly.pdbx_seq_one_letter_code
_entity_poly.pdbx_strand_id
1 'polypeptide(L)'
;MVLFFRGIHLFSGTYDHHINVWDTNTTQVVMDFKMPGKVYRTAMSSLATSHMLIAAATEDVQVRLCDMATGAFAHTLSGHRDQSHSQLGRRPPLLKRSTTKVG
;
A
#
# COMPACT_ATOMS: atom_id res chain seq x y z
N MET A 1 -14.22 -3.64 7.42
CA MET A 1 -13.02 -3.61 8.29
C MET A 1 -12.28 -4.93 8.14
N VAL A 2 -10.98 -4.90 7.90
CA VAL A 2 -10.10 -6.08 7.82
C VAL A 2 -9.05 -5.97 8.91
N LEU A 3 -8.79 -7.06 9.62
CA LEU A 3 -7.84 -7.11 10.73
C LEU A 3 -6.92 -8.32 10.56
N PHE A 4 -5.62 -8.16 10.81
CA PHE A 4 -4.69 -9.27 10.87
C PHE A 4 -3.47 -8.94 11.73
N PHE A 5 -2.82 -9.98 12.28
CA PHE A 5 -1.64 -9.85 13.12
C PHE A 5 -0.37 -10.28 12.39
N ARG A 6 0.75 -9.64 12.72
CA ARG A 6 2.09 -10.10 12.37
C ARG A 6 3.04 -9.82 13.52
N GLY A 7 3.35 -10.85 14.31
CA GLY A 7 4.12 -10.69 15.55
C GLY A 7 3.38 -9.79 16.53
N ILE A 8 4.03 -8.72 16.97
CA ILE A 8 3.48 -7.71 17.90
C ILE A 8 2.69 -6.60 17.20
N HIS A 9 2.57 -6.63 15.87
CA HIS A 9 1.86 -5.59 15.13
C HIS A 9 0.46 -6.07 14.71
N LEU A 10 -0.56 -5.29 15.04
CA LEU A 10 -1.94 -5.46 14.57
C LEU A 10 -2.23 -4.47 13.45
N PHE A 11 -2.71 -4.99 12.33
CA PHE A 11 -3.08 -4.22 11.15
C PHE A 11 -4.59 -4.14 11.05
N SER A 12 -5.09 -2.94 10.77
CA SER A 12 -6.52 -2.69 10.58
C SER A 12 -6.74 -1.84 9.34
N GLY A 13 -7.46 -2.38 8.35
CA GLY A 13 -7.96 -1.62 7.19
C GLY A 13 -9.41 -1.19 7.44
N THR A 14 -9.66 0.12 7.39
CA THR A 14 -10.96 0.72 7.71
C THR A 14 -11.71 1.22 6.47
N TYR A 15 -13.01 1.44 6.63
CA TYR A 15 -13.82 2.12 5.61
C TYR A 15 -13.64 3.64 5.62
N ASP A 16 -12.94 4.18 6.62
CA ASP A 16 -12.63 5.61 6.70
C ASP A 16 -11.41 5.98 5.85
N HIS A 17 -10.97 5.07 4.98
CA HIS A 17 -9.82 5.23 4.09
C HIS A 17 -8.47 5.22 4.83
N HIS A 18 -8.39 4.54 5.97
CA HIS A 18 -7.13 4.42 6.71
C HIS A 18 -6.73 2.95 6.89
N ILE A 19 -5.42 2.73 6.93
CA ILE A 19 -4.83 1.51 7.46
C ILE A 19 -4.05 1.89 8.71
N ASN A 20 -4.48 1.43 9.87
CA ASN A 20 -3.78 1.69 11.13
C ASN A 20 -2.98 0.46 11.54
N VAL A 21 -1.76 0.71 11.98
CA VAL A 21 -0.84 -0.28 12.53
C VAL A 21 -0.67 0.01 14.01
N TRP A 22 -0.94 -1.00 14.84
CA TRP A 22 -0.84 -0.92 16.29
C TRP A 22 0.29 -1.79 16.78
N ASP A 23 1.05 -1.33 17.76
CA ASP A 23 1.94 -2.18 18.55
C ASP A 23 1.15 -2.73 19.75
N THR A 24 1.05 -4.05 19.85
CA THR A 24 0.28 -4.73 20.91
C THR A 24 0.96 -4.68 22.27
N ASN A 25 2.27 -4.43 22.35
CA ASN A 25 2.99 -4.28 23.62
C ASN A 25 2.67 -2.92 24.27
N THR A 26 2.62 -1.87 23.46
CA THR A 26 2.35 -0.50 23.93
C THR A 26 0.87 -0.12 23.82
N THR A 27 0.09 -0.89 23.06
CA THR A 27 -1.33 -0.66 22.74
C THR A 27 -1.59 0.68 22.03
N GLN A 28 -0.61 1.15 21.27
CA GLN A 28 -0.67 2.43 20.57
C GLN A 28 -0.61 2.25 19.04
N VAL A 29 -1.21 3.20 18.32
CA VAL A 29 -1.03 3.31 16.87
C VAL A 29 0.40 3.79 16.61
N VAL A 30 1.18 2.96 15.93
CA VAL A 30 2.56 3.27 15.54
C VAL A 30 2.65 3.84 14.13
N MET A 31 1.69 3.51 13.25
CA MET A 31 1.61 4.06 11.90
C MET A 31 0.17 4.16 11.41
N ASP A 32 -0.10 5.16 10.59
CA ASP A 32 -1.34 5.29 9.83
C ASP A 32 -1.02 5.52 8.34
N PHE A 33 -1.75 4.83 7.46
CA PHE A 33 -1.65 5.05 6.03
C PHE A 33 -2.99 5.51 5.48
N LYS A 34 -3.01 6.74 4.94
CA LYS A 34 -4.19 7.31 4.31
C LYS A 34 -4.38 6.83 2.86
N MET A 35 -5.40 6.04 2.63
CA MET A 35 -5.82 5.57 1.32
C MET A 35 -6.70 6.60 0.60
N PRO A 36 -6.79 6.55 -0.73
CA PRO A 36 -7.68 7.41 -1.52
C PRO A 36 -9.16 6.99 -1.41
N GLY A 37 -9.43 5.81 -0.85
CA GLY A 37 -10.76 5.20 -0.79
C GLY A 37 -10.82 4.04 0.20
N LYS A 38 -12.00 3.40 0.28
CA LYS A 38 -12.28 2.33 1.24
C LYS A 38 -11.35 1.15 1.05
N VAL A 39 -10.85 0.61 2.17
CA VAL A 39 -10.00 -0.59 2.16
C VAL A 39 -10.86 -1.83 2.33
N TYR A 40 -10.90 -2.67 1.29
CA TYR A 40 -11.72 -3.90 1.28
C TYR A 40 -10.94 -5.14 1.69
N ARG A 41 -9.65 -5.17 1.36
CA ARG A 41 -8.73 -6.28 1.66
C ARG A 41 -7.35 -5.74 1.94
N THR A 42 -6.66 -6.38 2.88
CA THR A 42 -5.26 -6.15 3.18
C THR A 42 -4.56 -7.49 3.29
N ALA A 43 -3.33 -7.58 2.77
CA ALA A 43 -2.51 -8.78 2.86
C ALA A 43 -1.04 -8.40 3.07
N MET A 44 -0.30 -9.29 3.74
CA MET A 44 1.15 -9.24 3.79
C MET A 44 1.73 -10.58 3.36
N SER A 45 2.92 -10.55 2.78
CA SER A 45 3.65 -11.78 2.50
C SER A 45 4.15 -12.41 3.81
N SER A 46 3.85 -13.68 4.03
CA SER A 46 4.37 -14.45 5.15
C SER A 46 5.89 -14.66 5.07
N LEU A 47 6.42 -14.70 3.85
CA LEU A 47 7.84 -14.98 3.54
C LEU A 47 8.72 -13.73 3.63
N ALA A 48 8.18 -12.54 3.39
CA ALA A 48 8.94 -11.32 3.43
C ALA A 48 9.24 -10.94 4.88
N THR A 49 10.43 -11.27 5.36
CA THR A 49 10.91 -10.92 6.72
C THR A 49 11.63 -9.57 6.74
N SER A 50 12.28 -9.19 5.63
CA SER A 50 13.07 -7.96 5.50
C SER A 50 12.26 -6.75 5.03
N HIS A 51 11.32 -6.95 4.09
CA HIS A 51 10.50 -5.88 3.54
C HIS A 51 9.05 -6.12 3.95
N MET A 52 8.63 -5.45 5.02
CA MET A 52 7.27 -5.54 5.54
C MET A 52 6.32 -4.69 4.67
N LEU A 53 6.01 -5.21 3.49
CA LEU A 53 5.11 -4.60 2.53
C LEU A 53 3.67 -5.08 2.76
N ILE A 54 2.78 -4.13 3.00
CA ILE A 54 1.33 -4.33 3.12
C ILE A 54 0.70 -4.04 1.77
N ALA A 55 0.03 -5.02 1.19
CA ALA A 55 -0.83 -4.82 0.04
C ALA A 55 -2.26 -4.47 0.49
N ALA A 56 -2.80 -3.37 0.00
CA ALA A 56 -4.14 -2.91 0.30
C ALA A 56 -4.94 -2.76 -0.99
N ALA A 57 -6.08 -3.44 -1.07
CA ALA A 57 -7.02 -3.29 -2.18
C ALA A 57 -8.08 -2.25 -1.79
N THR A 58 -8.18 -1.22 -2.62
CA THR A 58 -9.05 -0.06 -2.40
C THR A 58 -10.21 0.00 -3.39
N GLU A 59 -11.22 0.81 -3.09
CA GLU A 59 -12.42 1.00 -3.90
C GLU A 59 -12.16 1.51 -5.33
N ASP A 60 -11.05 2.20 -5.56
CA ASP A 60 -10.61 2.66 -6.89
C ASP A 60 -10.02 1.55 -7.77
N VAL A 61 -10.19 0.28 -7.37
CA VAL A 61 -9.71 -0.93 -8.06
C VAL A 61 -8.18 -0.92 -8.25
N GLN A 62 -7.50 -0.18 -7.38
CA GLN A 62 -6.04 -0.18 -7.28
C GLN A 62 -5.60 -1.04 -6.10
N VAL A 63 -4.45 -1.67 -6.25
CA VAL A 63 -3.74 -2.29 -5.11
C VAL A 63 -2.57 -1.41 -4.75
N ARG A 64 -2.50 -0.94 -3.51
CA ARG A 64 -1.42 -0.10 -3.01
C ARG A 64 -0.50 -0.91 -2.10
N LEU A 65 0.79 -0.72 -2.27
CA LEU A 65 1.82 -1.30 -1.43
C LEU A 65 2.31 -0.23 -0.44
N CYS A 66 2.19 -0.51 0.84
CA CYS A 66 2.67 0.35 1.92
C CYS A 66 3.88 -0.33 2.56
N ASP A 67 4.99 0.39 2.66
CA ASP A 67 6.20 -0.13 3.30
C ASP A 67 6.26 0.34 4.75
N MET A 68 6.24 -0.62 5.67
CA MET A 68 6.34 -0.34 7.10
C MET A 68 7.72 0.13 7.54
N ALA A 69 8.80 -0.23 6.82
CA ALA A 69 10.14 0.17 7.22
C ALA A 69 10.35 1.68 7.05
N THR A 70 9.74 2.25 6.01
CA THR A 70 9.81 3.67 5.69
C THR A 70 8.60 4.46 6.16
N GLY A 71 7.50 3.78 6.52
CA GLY A 71 6.20 4.43 6.79
C GLY A 71 5.59 5.08 5.55
N ALA A 72 6.07 4.72 4.34
CA ALA A 72 5.70 5.39 3.11
C ALA A 72 4.87 4.51 2.17
N PHE A 73 4.12 5.17 1.30
CA PHE A 73 3.52 4.55 0.13
C PHE A 73 4.61 4.15 -0.85
N ALA A 74 4.80 2.85 -1.05
CA ALA A 74 5.80 2.35 -1.97
C ALA A 74 5.29 2.46 -3.41
N HIS A 75 4.18 1.79 -3.74
CA HIS A 75 3.71 1.66 -5.12
C HIS A 75 2.21 1.51 -5.24
N THR A 76 1.68 1.87 -6.40
CA THR A 76 0.30 1.56 -6.82
C THR A 76 0.36 0.59 -7.99
N LEU A 77 -0.26 -0.56 -7.82
CA LEU A 77 -0.41 -1.61 -8.82
C LEU A 77 -1.77 -1.41 -9.51
N SER A 78 -1.70 -0.79 -10.69
CA SER A 78 -2.82 -0.64 -11.60
C SER A 78 -2.83 -1.79 -12.60
N GLY A 79 -3.89 -2.59 -12.60
CA GLY A 79 -3.99 -3.76 -13.48
C GLY A 79 -5.25 -4.57 -13.25
N HIS A 80 -5.81 -4.50 -12.05
CA HIS A 80 -7.19 -4.92 -11.80
C HIS A 80 -8.10 -3.95 -12.55
N ARG A 81 -8.55 -4.39 -13.72
CA ARG A 81 -9.48 -3.64 -14.56
C ARG A 81 -10.87 -3.93 -14.03
N ASP A 82 -11.51 -2.91 -13.45
CA ASP A 82 -12.96 -2.96 -13.32
C ASP A 82 -13.52 -3.13 -14.74
N GLN A 83 -14.42 -4.09 -14.95
CA GLN A 83 -14.97 -4.36 -16.29
C GLN A 83 -15.82 -3.18 -16.82
N SER A 84 -16.00 -2.12 -16.04
CA SER A 84 -16.94 -1.04 -16.32
C SER A 84 -16.34 0.23 -16.93
N HIS A 85 -15.01 0.46 -16.93
CA HIS A 85 -14.46 1.67 -17.56
C HIS A 85 -13.18 1.43 -18.37
N SER A 86 -13.38 1.35 -19.68
CA SER A 86 -12.38 1.68 -20.71
C SER A 86 -11.88 3.11 -20.51
N GLN A 87 -10.80 3.30 -19.73
CA GLN A 87 -10.05 4.56 -19.77
C GLN A 87 -8.77 4.35 -20.57
N LEU A 88 -8.81 4.92 -21.77
CA LEU A 88 -7.70 5.12 -22.68
C LEU A 88 -6.46 5.65 -21.93
N GLY A 89 -5.32 5.00 -22.20
CA GLY A 89 -4.03 5.66 -22.37
C GLY A 89 -3.60 6.66 -21.29
N ARG A 90 -3.22 6.18 -20.11
CA ARG A 90 -2.22 6.92 -19.31
C ARG A 90 -0.87 6.22 -19.44
N ARG A 91 -0.05 6.74 -20.35
CA ARG A 91 1.39 6.44 -20.44
C ARG A 91 2.03 6.75 -19.08
N PRO A 92 2.82 5.84 -18.48
CA PRO A 92 3.62 6.16 -17.30
C PRO A 92 4.65 7.25 -17.67
N PRO A 93 4.98 8.18 -16.75
CA PRO A 93 5.98 9.20 -17.02
C PRO A 93 7.35 8.53 -17.24
N LEU A 94 7.95 8.77 -18.41
CA LEU A 94 9.28 8.31 -18.75
C LEU A 94 10.30 8.93 -17.80
N LEU A 95 11.03 8.08 -17.07
CA LEU A 95 12.19 8.46 -16.28
C LEU A 95 13.23 9.06 -17.23
N LYS A 96 13.45 10.39 -17.19
CA LYS A 96 14.55 11.01 -17.94
C LYS A 96 15.87 10.55 -17.32
N ARG A 97 16.60 9.66 -18.01
CA ARG A 97 18.00 9.36 -17.69
C ARG A 97 18.82 10.62 -17.93
N SER A 98 19.44 11.17 -16.87
CA SER A 98 20.45 12.21 -17.00
C SER A 98 21.74 11.56 -17.50
N THR A 99 22.15 11.85 -18.73
CA THR A 99 23.48 11.51 -19.20
C THR A 99 24.47 12.54 -18.66
N THR A 100 25.25 12.14 -17.65
CA THR A 100 26.44 12.87 -17.25
C THR A 100 27.44 12.80 -18.40
N LYS A 101 27.77 13.96 -18.96
CA LYS A 101 28.83 14.12 -19.97
C LYS A 101 30.17 13.96 -19.23
N VAL A 102 30.86 12.86 -19.47
CA VAL A 102 32.25 12.68 -19.03
C VAL A 102 33.11 13.54 -19.94
N GLY A 103 33.89 14.45 -19.34
CA GLY A 103 34.89 15.27 -20.03
C GLY A 103 36.17 14.51 -20.30
#